data_AF-A0A9C9XTC7-F1
#
_entry.id   AF-A0A9C9XTC7-F1
#
_cell.length_a   1.000
_cell.length_b   1.000
_cell.length_c   1.000
_cell.angle_alpha   90.00
_cell.angle_beta   90.00
_cell.angle_gamma   90.00
#
_symmetry.space_group_name_H-M   'P 1'
#
loop_
_entity.id
_entity.type
_entity.pdbx_description
1 polymer ?
#
loop_
_entity_poly.entity_id
_entity_poly.type
_entity_poly.pdbx_seq_one_letter_code
_entity_poly.pdbx_strand_id
1 'polypeptide(L)'
;MADRQDRKTLQQELESAREALNQLRYQNEMMLRWVEGAVILVDRQGRIIQANKAALSALGWEEDELLGRRCHETIHHTLDDGSEYPREFCPVYAALEDGSSHHVDGDIFWRRDGTSFSVDYIACSTRDEQNRINGAVLTFRNLTEMRLQEAKRIHGMKLESIGELSAGIAHEINTPMQFVGSNLTFLREGFTDLLELMHRYRKFRQTVCRHQEFAALGEDLARFEEEIDVEYLEEEVPAAFDQTQDGVDRVTGLVQGLKGFAHADRSQAKQDTDINAIIENTLVVSRNEYKYVAEVETRLGDLPIIQAHPGDIGQVILNLVVNAAHAIADISEKNGQDRGRIT
;
A
#
# COMPACT_ATOMS: atom_id res chain seq x y z
N MET A 1 -84.19 -1.51 -13.44
CA MET A 1 -83.22 -0.73 -14.25
C MET A 1 -82.26 0.09 -13.38
N ALA A 2 -82.66 0.58 -12.20
CA ALA A 2 -81.77 1.26 -11.24
C ALA A 2 -80.55 0.41 -10.80
N ASP A 3 -80.78 -0.87 -10.47
CA ASP A 3 -79.76 -1.82 -10.02
C ASP A 3 -78.59 -2.06 -11.01
N ARG A 4 -78.83 -1.88 -12.32
CA ARG A 4 -77.79 -2.05 -13.36
C ARG A 4 -76.92 -0.80 -13.55
N GLN A 5 -77.47 0.37 -13.23
CA GLN A 5 -76.77 1.64 -13.31
C GLN A 5 -75.89 1.81 -12.07
N ASP A 6 -76.44 1.53 -10.87
CA ASP A 6 -75.69 1.58 -9.61
C ASP A 6 -74.49 0.63 -9.60
N ARG A 7 -74.67 -0.59 -10.15
CA ARG A 7 -73.59 -1.57 -10.27
C ARG A 7 -72.49 -1.16 -11.26
N LYS A 8 -72.81 -0.40 -12.31
CA LYS A 8 -71.83 0.17 -13.24
C LYS A 8 -71.06 1.31 -12.61
N THR A 9 -71.73 2.18 -11.86
CA THR A 9 -71.10 3.29 -11.14
C THR A 9 -70.14 2.76 -10.07
N LEU A 10 -70.57 1.76 -9.28
CA LEU A 10 -69.71 1.06 -8.30
C LEU A 10 -68.51 0.38 -8.95
N GLN A 11 -68.67 -0.23 -10.13
CA GLN A 11 -67.54 -0.79 -10.87
C GLN A 11 -66.55 0.27 -11.33
N GLN A 12 -67.03 1.41 -11.84
CA GLN A 12 -66.17 2.53 -12.23
C GLN A 12 -65.44 3.15 -11.03
N GLU A 13 -66.10 3.32 -9.88
CA GLU A 13 -65.46 3.82 -8.67
C GLU A 13 -64.41 2.84 -8.14
N LEU A 14 -64.69 1.54 -8.15
CA LEU A 14 -63.74 0.51 -7.73
C LEU A 14 -62.50 0.46 -8.64
N GLU A 15 -62.69 0.61 -9.95
CA GLU A 15 -61.62 0.59 -10.93
C GLU A 15 -60.75 1.85 -10.82
N SER A 16 -61.36 3.03 -10.66
CA SER A 16 -60.64 4.29 -10.40
C SER A 16 -59.87 4.26 -9.07
N ALA A 17 -60.46 3.72 -8.00
CA ALA A 17 -59.77 3.57 -6.72
C ALA A 17 -58.58 2.59 -6.82
N ARG A 18 -58.73 1.51 -7.61
CA ARG A 18 -57.66 0.53 -7.83
C ARG A 18 -56.52 1.11 -8.66
N GLU A 19 -56.82 1.90 -9.68
CA GLU A 19 -55.82 2.65 -10.46
C GLU A 19 -55.07 3.66 -9.59
N ALA A 20 -55.79 4.46 -8.80
CA ALA A 20 -55.19 5.42 -7.87
C ALA A 20 -54.26 4.73 -6.85
N LEU A 21 -54.69 3.58 -6.29
CA LEU A 21 -53.88 2.79 -5.37
C LEU A 21 -52.62 2.24 -6.04
N ASN A 22 -52.74 1.70 -7.26
CA ASN A 22 -51.60 1.21 -8.02
C ASN A 22 -50.61 2.35 -8.34
N GLN A 23 -51.11 3.54 -8.65
CA GLN A 23 -50.29 4.71 -8.96
C GLN A 23 -49.55 5.23 -7.72
N LEU A 24 -50.20 5.28 -6.56
CA LEU A 24 -49.58 5.59 -5.27
C LEU A 24 -48.49 4.57 -4.89
N ARG A 25 -48.79 3.27 -5.07
CA ARG A 25 -47.80 2.20 -4.84
C ARG A 25 -46.58 2.36 -5.74
N TYR A 26 -46.79 2.59 -7.03
CA TYR A 26 -45.72 2.81 -7.99
C TYR A 26 -44.88 4.05 -7.63
N GLN A 27 -45.52 5.16 -7.24
CA GLN A 27 -44.82 6.37 -6.81
C GLN A 27 -43.95 6.12 -5.58
N ASN A 28 -44.46 5.43 -4.56
CA ASN A 28 -43.70 5.09 -3.36
C ASN A 28 -42.50 4.17 -3.67
N GLU A 29 -42.69 3.16 -4.54
CA GLU A 29 -41.61 2.28 -4.98
C GLU A 29 -40.52 3.07 -5.75
N MET A 30 -40.91 4.02 -6.59
CA MET A 30 -39.95 4.89 -7.29
C MET A 30 -39.18 5.77 -6.32
N MET A 31 -39.84 6.38 -5.33
CA MET A 31 -39.16 7.19 -4.31
C MET A 31 -38.08 6.38 -3.58
N LEU A 32 -38.40 5.17 -3.11
CA LEU A 32 -37.44 4.31 -2.41
C LEU A 32 -36.27 3.85 -3.29
N ARG A 33 -36.50 3.71 -4.61
CA ARG A 33 -35.42 3.38 -5.57
C ARG A 33 -34.46 4.53 -5.83
N TRP A 34 -34.88 5.78 -5.63
CA TRP A 34 -34.06 6.97 -5.89
C TRP A 34 -33.27 7.43 -4.66
N VAL A 35 -33.60 6.93 -3.47
CA VAL A 35 -32.79 7.13 -2.28
C VAL A 35 -31.45 6.42 -2.49
N GLU A 36 -30.35 7.19 -2.51
CA GLU A 36 -28.99 6.65 -2.63
C GLU A 36 -28.59 5.75 -1.46
N GLY A 37 -29.17 5.99 -0.28
CA GLY A 37 -28.99 5.15 0.91
C GLY A 37 -29.71 3.81 0.82
N ALA A 38 -29.16 2.80 1.48
CA ALA A 38 -29.85 1.52 1.62
C ALA A 38 -31.01 1.66 2.62
N VAL A 39 -32.20 1.20 2.22
CA VAL A 39 -33.43 1.30 3.02
C VAL A 39 -34.09 -0.07 3.12
N ILE A 40 -34.44 -0.47 4.34
CA ILE A 40 -35.21 -1.68 4.67
C ILE A 40 -36.42 -1.27 5.52
N LEU A 41 -37.58 -1.81 5.20
CA LEU A 41 -38.78 -1.67 6.00
C LEU A 41 -39.11 -3.01 6.65
N VAL A 42 -39.39 -3.00 7.95
CA VAL A 42 -39.83 -4.18 8.71
C VAL A 42 -41.21 -4.01 9.30
N ASP A 43 -41.95 -5.11 9.43
CA ASP A 43 -43.22 -5.15 10.16
C ASP A 43 -43.03 -5.14 11.69
N ARG A 44 -44.13 -5.16 12.44
CA ARG A 44 -44.13 -5.19 13.91
C ARG A 44 -43.45 -6.43 14.52
N GLN A 45 -43.27 -7.51 13.76
CA GLN A 45 -42.54 -8.70 14.20
C GLN A 45 -41.04 -8.63 13.82
N GLY A 46 -40.61 -7.57 13.15
CA GLY A 46 -39.26 -7.38 12.64
C GLY A 46 -38.99 -8.17 11.35
N ARG A 47 -40.03 -8.58 10.62
CA ARG A 47 -39.86 -9.23 9.31
C ARG A 47 -39.69 -8.18 8.23
N ILE A 48 -38.75 -8.41 7.32
CA ILE A 48 -38.48 -7.52 6.19
C ILE A 48 -39.67 -7.58 5.23
N ILE A 49 -40.34 -6.44 5.04
CA ILE A 49 -41.48 -6.31 4.11
C ILE A 49 -41.11 -5.54 2.85
N GLN A 50 -40.02 -4.78 2.88
CA GLN A 50 -39.50 -4.08 1.71
C GLN A 50 -38.00 -3.81 1.87
N ALA A 51 -37.26 -3.85 0.76
CA ALA A 51 -35.87 -3.42 0.69
C ALA A 51 -35.63 -2.73 -0.66
N ASN A 52 -34.94 -1.58 -0.67
CA ASN A 52 -34.61 -0.93 -1.93
C ASN A 52 -33.40 -1.60 -2.61
N LYS A 53 -33.15 -1.25 -3.88
CA LYS A 53 -32.06 -1.82 -4.68
C LYS A 53 -30.67 -1.61 -4.04
N ALA A 54 -30.47 -0.50 -3.34
CA ALA A 54 -29.22 -0.22 -2.64
C ALA A 54 -29.00 -1.20 -1.47
N ALA A 55 -30.05 -1.50 -0.69
CA ALA A 55 -29.99 -2.49 0.39
C ALA A 55 -29.71 -3.90 -0.14
N LEU A 56 -30.44 -4.33 -1.18
CA LEU A 56 -30.26 -5.63 -1.81
C LEU A 56 -28.83 -5.81 -2.35
N SER A 57 -28.33 -4.82 -3.09
CA SER A 57 -26.96 -4.82 -3.62
C SER A 57 -25.91 -4.87 -2.51
N ALA A 58 -26.08 -4.11 -1.42
CA ALA A 58 -25.12 -4.06 -0.33
C ALA A 58 -25.04 -5.37 0.47
N LEU A 59 -26.21 -5.99 0.71
CA LEU A 59 -26.33 -7.25 1.47
C LEU A 59 -26.15 -8.51 0.61
N GLY A 60 -26.19 -8.38 -0.72
CA GLY A 60 -26.03 -9.50 -1.65
C GLY A 60 -27.21 -10.48 -1.67
N TRP A 61 -28.42 -9.99 -1.39
CA TRP A 61 -29.66 -10.78 -1.43
C TRP A 61 -30.51 -10.43 -2.64
N GLU A 62 -31.18 -11.43 -3.20
CA GLU A 62 -32.31 -11.22 -4.10
C GLU A 62 -33.57 -10.86 -3.29
N GLU A 63 -34.45 -10.04 -3.86
CA GLU A 63 -35.62 -9.50 -3.16
C GLU A 63 -36.51 -10.63 -2.61
N ASP A 64 -36.88 -11.58 -3.47
CA ASP A 64 -37.74 -12.72 -3.12
C ASP A 64 -37.14 -13.63 -2.03
N GLU A 65 -35.82 -13.63 -1.86
CA GLU A 65 -35.14 -14.41 -0.83
C GLU A 65 -35.08 -13.68 0.51
N LEU A 66 -35.01 -12.34 0.49
CA LEU A 66 -34.87 -11.50 1.68
C LEU A 66 -36.23 -11.21 2.35
N LEU A 67 -37.28 -11.01 1.55
CA LEU A 67 -38.61 -10.67 2.05
C LEU A 67 -39.18 -11.76 2.98
N GLY A 68 -39.86 -11.34 4.05
CA GLY A 68 -40.49 -12.20 5.05
C GLY A 68 -39.54 -12.77 6.12
N ARG A 69 -38.22 -12.70 5.91
CA ARG A 69 -37.22 -13.08 6.93
C ARG A 69 -37.16 -12.06 8.04
N ARG A 70 -36.75 -12.48 9.24
CA ARG A 70 -36.53 -11.57 10.37
C ARG A 70 -35.21 -10.84 10.19
N CYS A 71 -35.25 -9.51 10.26
CA CYS A 71 -34.11 -8.65 9.97
C CYS A 71 -32.88 -9.00 10.82
N HIS A 72 -33.04 -9.08 12.14
CA HIS A 72 -31.95 -9.41 13.07
C HIS A 72 -31.28 -10.75 12.76
N GLU A 73 -32.07 -11.81 12.64
CA GLU A 73 -31.61 -13.17 12.35
C GLU A 73 -30.93 -13.31 10.98
N THR A 74 -31.16 -12.35 10.07
CA THR A 74 -30.68 -12.40 8.68
C THR A 74 -29.42 -11.58 8.45
N ILE A 75 -29.37 -10.35 8.98
CA ILE A 75 -28.30 -9.40 8.66
C ILE A 75 -27.55 -8.86 9.89
N HIS A 76 -28.04 -9.13 11.12
CA HIS A 76 -27.54 -8.50 12.35
C HIS A 76 -27.47 -9.50 13.51
N HIS A 77 -27.14 -10.76 13.21
CA HIS A 77 -27.22 -11.88 14.16
C HIS A 77 -25.92 -12.13 14.94
N THR A 78 -24.80 -11.57 14.50
CA THR A 78 -23.46 -11.87 15.04
C THR A 78 -22.62 -10.60 15.11
N LEU A 79 -21.87 -10.45 16.20
CA LEU A 79 -20.91 -9.37 16.44
C LEU A 79 -19.62 -9.58 15.65
N ASP A 80 -18.74 -8.58 15.64
CA ASP A 80 -17.46 -8.62 14.94
C ASP A 80 -16.51 -9.71 15.46
N ASP A 81 -16.57 -10.00 16.76
CA ASP A 81 -15.83 -11.04 17.46
C ASP A 81 -16.38 -12.47 17.24
N GLY A 82 -17.49 -12.60 16.49
CA GLY A 82 -18.15 -13.87 16.18
C GLY A 82 -19.15 -14.34 17.24
N SER A 83 -19.36 -13.60 18.33
CA SER A 83 -20.39 -13.90 19.32
C SER A 83 -21.80 -13.54 18.81
N GLU A 84 -22.83 -14.19 19.35
CA GLU A 84 -24.22 -13.92 18.96
C GLU A 84 -24.62 -12.51 19.39
N TYR A 85 -25.18 -11.73 18.46
CA TYR A 85 -25.74 -10.42 18.78
C TYR A 85 -27.10 -10.63 19.47
N PRO A 86 -27.28 -10.25 20.75
CA PRO A 86 -28.54 -10.51 21.43
C PRO A 86 -29.65 -9.62 20.88
N ARG A 87 -30.79 -10.24 20.55
CA ARG A 87 -31.93 -9.55 19.95
C ARG A 87 -32.44 -8.36 20.77
N GLU A 88 -32.33 -8.43 22.09
CA GLU A 88 -32.76 -7.39 23.04
C GLU A 88 -31.98 -6.09 22.89
N PHE A 89 -30.74 -6.16 22.38
CA PHE A 89 -29.91 -4.98 22.13
C PHE A 89 -30.00 -4.49 20.70
N CYS A 90 -30.79 -5.14 19.85
CA CYS A 90 -30.95 -4.75 18.45
C CYS A 90 -31.70 -3.42 18.35
N PRO A 91 -31.09 -2.35 17.80
CA PRO A 91 -31.70 -1.02 17.71
C PRO A 91 -32.96 -0.98 16.84
N VAL A 92 -33.11 -1.92 15.90
CA VAL A 92 -34.37 -2.11 15.14
C VAL A 92 -35.49 -2.59 16.06
N TYR A 93 -35.21 -3.52 16.97
CA TYR A 93 -36.20 -3.99 17.94
C TYR A 93 -36.47 -2.96 19.04
N ALA A 94 -35.44 -2.25 19.50
CA ALA A 94 -35.63 -1.12 20.42
C ALA A 94 -36.59 -0.08 19.84
N ALA A 95 -36.41 0.32 18.56
CA ALA A 95 -37.32 1.23 17.87
C ALA A 95 -38.77 0.69 17.80
N LEU A 96 -38.94 -0.61 17.58
CA LEU A 96 -40.26 -1.25 17.55
C LEU A 96 -40.95 -1.27 18.92
N GLU A 97 -40.19 -1.24 20.01
CA GLU A 97 -40.70 -1.29 21.39
C GLU A 97 -41.00 0.11 21.96
N ASP A 98 -40.05 1.03 21.84
CA ASP A 98 -40.13 2.37 22.44
C ASP A 98 -40.73 3.42 21.49
N GLY A 99 -40.81 3.12 20.20
CA GLY A 99 -41.32 4.03 19.17
C GLY A 99 -40.41 5.22 18.85
N SER A 100 -39.12 5.13 19.20
CA SER A 100 -38.10 6.17 19.01
C SER A 100 -37.21 5.87 17.81
N SER A 101 -36.29 6.80 17.54
CA SER A 101 -35.23 6.66 16.53
C SER A 101 -33.92 6.31 17.22
N HIS A 102 -33.20 5.31 16.70
CA HIS A 102 -31.92 4.85 17.23
C HIS A 102 -30.86 4.97 16.15
N HIS A 103 -29.76 5.65 16.45
CA HIS A 103 -28.62 5.82 15.57
C HIS A 103 -27.43 5.02 16.09
N VAL A 104 -26.73 4.36 15.18
CA VAL A 104 -25.64 3.45 15.49
C VAL A 104 -24.50 3.69 14.51
N ASP A 105 -23.31 3.88 15.06
CA ASP A 105 -22.09 4.08 14.31
C ASP A 105 -21.18 2.85 14.44
N GLY A 106 -20.69 2.34 13.31
CA GLY A 106 -19.65 1.32 13.26
C GLY A 106 -20.07 -0.10 13.63
N ASP A 107 -21.35 -0.45 13.50
CA ASP A 107 -21.86 -1.81 13.70
C ASP A 107 -21.47 -2.72 12.51
N ILE A 108 -21.90 -3.99 12.55
CA ILE A 108 -21.65 -4.97 11.49
C ILE A 108 -22.94 -5.56 10.95
N PHE A 109 -23.11 -5.50 9.62
CA PHE A 109 -24.11 -6.28 8.91
C PHE A 109 -23.50 -7.43 8.10
N TRP A 110 -24.29 -8.50 7.97
CA TRP A 110 -23.90 -9.74 7.31
C TRP A 110 -24.58 -9.88 5.95
N ARG A 111 -23.80 -10.34 4.97
CA ARG A 111 -24.26 -10.65 3.60
C ARG A 111 -24.74 -12.09 3.50
N ARG A 112 -25.47 -12.37 2.42
CA ARG A 112 -25.93 -13.72 2.07
C ARG A 112 -24.81 -14.74 1.97
N ASP A 113 -23.64 -14.33 1.49
CA ASP A 113 -22.47 -15.20 1.30
C ASP A 113 -21.67 -15.47 2.60
N GLY A 114 -22.10 -14.88 3.72
CA GLY A 114 -21.44 -14.98 5.02
C GLY A 114 -20.31 -13.98 5.22
N THR A 115 -20.00 -13.12 4.26
CA THR A 115 -19.10 -11.98 4.49
C THR A 115 -19.84 -10.87 5.25
N SER A 116 -19.11 -10.05 5.98
CA SER A 116 -19.68 -8.93 6.72
C SER A 116 -19.12 -7.58 6.26
N PHE A 117 -19.73 -6.49 6.70
CA PHE A 117 -19.22 -5.15 6.48
C PHE A 117 -19.61 -4.19 7.60
N SER A 118 -18.75 -3.20 7.82
CA SER A 118 -19.01 -2.14 8.80
C SER A 118 -20.07 -1.18 8.26
N VAL A 119 -21.01 -0.80 9.13
CA VAL A 119 -22.20 -0.05 8.78
C VAL A 119 -22.51 1.03 9.81
N ASP A 120 -22.92 2.20 9.33
CA ASP A 120 -23.65 3.18 10.13
C ASP A 120 -25.12 3.09 9.74
N TYR A 121 -26.02 3.07 10.71
CA TYR A 121 -27.44 2.97 10.44
C TYR A 121 -28.32 3.75 11.41
N ILE A 122 -29.55 3.98 10.97
CA ILE A 122 -30.62 4.58 11.74
C ILE A 122 -31.84 3.66 11.64
N ALA A 123 -32.42 3.31 12.79
CA ALA A 123 -33.69 2.62 12.87
C ALA A 123 -34.76 3.56 13.43
N CYS A 124 -35.83 3.80 12.67
CA CYS A 124 -36.95 4.67 13.04
C CYS A 124 -38.25 3.89 13.04
N SER A 125 -39.03 3.94 14.13
CA SER A 125 -40.35 3.33 14.16
C SER A 125 -41.33 3.99 13.16
N THR A 126 -42.22 3.19 12.59
CA THR A 126 -43.33 3.65 11.75
C THR A 126 -44.65 3.51 12.50
N ARG A 127 -45.62 4.38 12.17
CA ARG A 127 -46.93 4.41 12.83
C ARG A 127 -48.07 4.28 11.82
N ASP A 128 -49.15 3.64 12.22
CA ASP A 128 -50.41 3.59 11.47
C ASP A 128 -51.21 4.90 11.63
N GLU A 129 -52.35 5.01 10.92
CA GLU A 129 -53.26 6.16 11.01
C GLU A 129 -53.83 6.38 12.43
N GLN A 130 -53.80 5.34 13.29
CA GLN A 130 -54.22 5.40 14.68
C GLN A 130 -53.05 5.68 15.65
N ASN A 131 -51.90 6.13 15.13
CA ASN A 131 -50.68 6.46 15.87
C ASN A 131 -50.03 5.28 16.63
N ARG A 132 -50.38 4.04 16.27
CA ARG A 132 -49.79 2.82 16.85
C ARG A 132 -48.59 2.40 16.03
N ILE A 133 -47.55 1.89 16.71
CA ILE A 133 -46.36 1.36 16.04
C ILE A 133 -46.77 0.16 15.18
N ASN A 134 -46.47 0.22 13.87
CA ASN A 134 -46.79 -0.83 12.90
C ASN A 134 -45.55 -1.47 12.25
N GLY A 135 -44.36 -0.92 12.48
CA GLY A 135 -43.10 -1.37 11.89
C GLY A 135 -41.94 -0.44 12.20
N ALA A 136 -40.84 -0.61 11.47
CA ALA A 136 -39.69 0.29 11.51
C ALA A 136 -39.00 0.40 10.14
N VAL A 137 -38.43 1.57 9.86
CA VAL A 137 -37.53 1.82 8.72
C VAL A 137 -36.10 1.80 9.22
N LEU A 138 -35.27 0.99 8.57
CA LEU A 138 -33.83 0.92 8.75
C LEU A 138 -33.17 1.58 7.53
N THR A 139 -32.39 2.63 7.74
CA THR A 139 -31.51 3.19 6.72
C THR A 139 -30.06 2.93 7.10
N PHE A 140 -29.23 2.50 6.15
CA PHE A 140 -27.86 2.13 6.46
C PHE A 140 -26.88 2.51 5.36
N ARG A 141 -25.61 2.67 5.75
CA ARG A 141 -24.51 3.03 4.87
C ARG A 141 -23.33 2.10 5.08
N ASN A 142 -22.91 1.41 4.02
CA ASN A 142 -21.71 0.59 4.05
C ASN A 142 -20.45 1.48 4.09
N LEU A 143 -19.65 1.33 5.14
CA LEU A 143 -18.43 2.12 5.37
C LEU A 143 -17.18 1.54 4.72
N THR A 144 -17.22 0.30 4.25
CA THR A 144 -16.02 -0.43 3.80
C THR A 144 -15.33 0.28 2.64
N GLU A 145 -16.12 0.69 1.64
CA GLU A 145 -15.58 1.33 0.45
C GLU A 145 -15.11 2.77 0.72
N MET A 146 -15.84 3.51 1.56
CA MET A 146 -15.47 4.86 1.97
C MET A 146 -14.16 4.88 2.74
N ARG A 147 -14.00 4.02 3.76
CA ARG A 147 -12.77 3.95 4.57
C ARG A 147 -11.57 3.55 3.71
N LEU A 148 -11.74 2.66 2.74
CA LEU A 148 -10.69 2.28 1.81
C LEU A 148 -10.29 3.45 0.90
N GLN A 149 -11.24 4.20 0.37
CA GLN A 149 -10.98 5.39 -0.46
C GLN A 149 -10.29 6.49 0.33
N GLU A 150 -10.73 6.73 1.56
CA GLU A 150 -10.13 7.74 2.45
C GLU A 150 -8.70 7.36 2.85
N ALA A 151 -8.45 6.09 3.19
CA ALA A 151 -7.11 5.59 3.46
C ALA A 151 -6.19 5.76 2.25
N LYS A 152 -6.66 5.43 1.04
CA LYS A 152 -5.92 5.65 -0.22
C LYS A 152 -5.61 7.13 -0.44
N ARG A 153 -6.57 8.02 -0.17
CA ARG A 153 -6.40 9.48 -0.30
C ARG A 153 -5.35 10.01 0.68
N ILE A 154 -5.45 9.64 1.96
CA ILE A 154 -4.48 10.03 2.99
C ILE A 154 -3.08 9.51 2.63
N HIS A 155 -2.98 8.27 2.14
CA HIS A 155 -1.72 7.71 1.69
C HIS A 155 -1.13 8.50 0.50
N GLY A 156 -1.95 8.85 -0.49
CA GLY A 156 -1.55 9.70 -1.62
C GLY A 156 -1.04 11.07 -1.20
N MET A 157 -1.75 11.75 -0.28
CA MET A 157 -1.34 13.05 0.25
C MET A 157 0.00 12.98 1.01
N LYS A 158 0.24 11.90 1.77
CA LYS A 158 1.53 11.68 2.44
C LYS A 158 2.66 11.53 1.43
N LEU A 159 2.44 10.77 0.36
CA LEU A 159 3.43 10.58 -0.71
C LEU A 159 3.72 11.88 -1.47
N GLU A 160 2.71 12.69 -1.75
CA GLU A 160 2.86 14.00 -2.40
C GLU A 160 3.66 15.00 -1.54
N SER A 161 3.34 15.07 -0.24
CA SER A 161 4.09 15.92 0.70
C SER A 161 5.54 15.47 0.89
N ILE A 162 5.80 14.16 0.86
CA ILE A 162 7.17 13.65 0.82
C ILE A 162 7.84 14.08 -0.49
N GLY A 163 7.16 13.97 -1.63
CA GLY A 163 7.68 14.34 -2.95
C GLY A 163 8.21 15.77 -3.04
N GLU A 164 7.44 16.79 -2.64
CA GLU A 164 7.89 18.20 -2.74
C GLU A 164 9.13 18.51 -1.88
N LEU A 165 9.23 17.97 -0.67
CA LEU A 165 10.37 18.21 0.22
C LEU A 165 11.59 17.34 -0.13
N SER A 166 11.35 16.19 -0.77
CA SER A 166 12.39 15.19 -1.06
C SER A 166 13.44 15.68 -2.05
N ALA A 167 13.10 16.54 -3.02
CA ALA A 167 14.08 17.03 -4.00
C ALA A 167 15.15 17.94 -3.35
N GLY A 168 14.72 18.84 -2.46
CA GLY A 168 15.62 19.73 -1.72
C GLY A 168 16.49 18.96 -0.72
N ILE A 169 15.84 18.10 0.08
CA ILE A 169 16.54 17.25 1.06
C ILE A 169 17.55 16.32 0.35
N ALA A 170 17.19 15.77 -0.81
CA ALA A 170 18.09 14.90 -1.55
C ALA A 170 19.36 15.62 -2.03
N HIS A 171 19.23 16.87 -2.47
CA HIS A 171 20.38 17.68 -2.85
C HIS A 171 21.27 18.01 -1.64
N GLU A 172 20.65 18.36 -0.51
CA GLU A 172 21.36 18.71 0.73
C GLU A 172 22.06 17.52 1.39
N ILE A 173 21.55 16.30 1.21
CA ILE A 173 22.22 15.08 1.70
C ILE A 173 23.30 14.60 0.72
N ASN A 174 23.04 14.62 -0.59
CA ASN A 174 24.04 14.14 -1.56
C ASN A 174 25.34 14.94 -1.53
N THR A 175 25.26 16.26 -1.30
CA THR A 175 26.44 17.13 -1.27
C THR A 175 27.47 16.74 -0.20
N PRO A 176 27.12 16.60 1.10
CA PRO A 176 28.05 16.11 2.11
C PRO A 176 28.50 14.67 1.86
N MET A 177 27.63 13.79 1.34
CA MET A 177 28.02 12.41 1.03
C MET A 177 29.08 12.34 -0.08
N GLN A 178 28.99 13.18 -1.10
CA GLN A 178 30.03 13.31 -2.14
C GLN A 178 31.36 13.77 -1.56
N PHE A 179 31.35 14.72 -0.62
CA PHE A 179 32.58 15.14 0.06
C PHE A 179 33.20 14.01 0.88
N VAL A 180 32.39 13.24 1.61
CA VAL A 180 32.87 12.09 2.38
C VAL A 180 33.48 11.03 1.44
N GLY A 181 32.78 10.63 0.37
CA GLY A 181 33.30 9.64 -0.58
C GLY A 181 34.57 10.10 -1.29
N SER A 182 34.66 11.37 -1.67
CA SER A 182 35.88 11.93 -2.29
C SER A 182 37.06 11.93 -1.33
N ASN A 183 36.84 12.30 -0.06
CA ASN A 183 37.88 12.27 0.96
C ASN A 183 38.34 10.84 1.26
N LEU A 184 37.41 9.87 1.32
CA LEU A 184 37.76 8.46 1.50
C LEU A 184 38.62 7.93 0.35
N THR A 185 38.27 8.28 -0.89
CA THR A 185 39.06 7.92 -2.07
C THR A 185 40.48 8.49 -1.97
N PHE A 186 40.62 9.78 -1.63
CA PHE A 186 41.92 10.42 -1.44
C PHE A 186 42.75 9.76 -0.32
N LEU A 187 42.13 9.46 0.82
CA LEU A 187 42.81 8.81 1.95
C LEU A 187 43.25 7.39 1.60
N ARG A 188 42.43 6.64 0.88
CA ARG A 188 42.76 5.29 0.39
C ARG A 188 43.95 5.31 -0.56
N GLU A 189 43.97 6.23 -1.52
CA GLU A 189 45.10 6.41 -2.43
C GLU A 189 46.39 6.74 -1.66
N GLY A 190 46.34 7.72 -0.75
CA GLY A 190 47.50 8.10 0.06
C GLY A 190 47.98 6.99 1.00
N PHE A 191 47.08 6.20 1.57
CA PHE A 191 47.45 5.05 2.39
C PHE A 191 48.08 3.93 1.55
N THR A 192 47.57 3.69 0.34
CA THR A 192 48.16 2.72 -0.60
C THR A 192 49.60 3.08 -0.94
N ASP A 193 49.88 4.37 -1.20
CA ASP A 193 51.24 4.86 -1.43
C ASP A 193 52.14 4.68 -0.18
N LEU A 194 51.59 4.87 1.02
CA LEU A 194 52.31 4.66 2.27
C LEU A 194 52.67 3.17 2.48
N LEU A 195 51.75 2.26 2.17
CA LEU A 195 52.02 0.82 2.22
C LEU A 195 53.13 0.41 1.25
N GLU A 196 53.11 0.94 0.02
CA GLU A 196 54.15 0.70 -0.97
C GLU A 196 55.52 1.24 -0.50
N LEU A 197 55.56 2.43 0.11
CA LEU A 197 56.77 2.96 0.73
C LEU A 197 57.28 2.06 1.86
N MET A 198 56.37 1.59 2.72
CA MET A 198 56.67 0.72 3.84
C MET A 198 57.24 -0.63 3.37
N HIS A 199 56.68 -1.21 2.30
CA HIS A 199 57.21 -2.42 1.68
C HIS A 199 58.66 -2.23 1.16
N ARG A 200 58.94 -1.10 0.49
CA ARG A 200 60.30 -0.75 0.02
C ARG A 200 61.26 -0.54 1.17
N TYR A 201 60.82 0.12 2.23
CA TYR A 201 61.58 0.34 3.45
C TYR A 201 61.92 -0.99 4.15
N ARG A 202 60.96 -1.91 4.31
CA ARG A 202 61.19 -3.26 4.87
C ARG A 202 62.22 -4.03 4.04
N LYS A 203 62.15 -3.96 2.70
CA LYS A 203 63.14 -4.58 1.80
C LYS A 203 64.55 -3.98 1.95
N PHE A 204 64.65 -2.65 2.10
CA PHE A 204 65.91 -1.97 2.36
C PHE A 204 66.49 -2.40 3.71
N ARG A 205 65.69 -2.37 4.79
CA ARG A 205 66.08 -2.83 6.14
C ARG A 205 66.64 -4.24 6.11
N GLN A 206 65.91 -5.20 5.51
CA GLN A 206 66.37 -6.59 5.38
C GLN A 206 67.69 -6.74 4.64
N THR A 207 68.00 -5.83 3.71
CA THR A 207 69.26 -5.86 2.95
C THR A 207 70.42 -5.30 3.77
N VAL A 208 70.21 -4.15 4.43
CA VAL A 208 71.26 -3.43 5.16
C VAL A 208 71.61 -4.14 6.47
N CYS A 209 70.64 -4.71 7.16
CA CYS A 209 70.85 -5.41 8.44
C CYS A 209 71.59 -6.74 8.31
N ARG A 210 71.94 -7.18 7.08
CA ARG A 210 72.90 -8.27 6.86
C ARG A 210 74.33 -7.86 7.20
N HIS A 211 74.62 -6.56 7.21
CA HIS A 211 75.90 -6.02 7.65
C HIS A 211 75.87 -5.78 9.16
N GLN A 212 76.88 -6.30 9.85
CA GLN A 212 76.96 -6.30 11.32
C GLN A 212 76.90 -4.90 11.94
N GLU A 213 77.37 -3.88 11.21
CA GLU A 213 77.34 -2.47 11.62
C GLU A 213 75.92 -1.91 11.81
N PHE A 214 74.91 -2.46 11.10
CA PHE A 214 73.54 -1.97 11.11
C PHE A 214 72.53 -2.92 11.79
N ALA A 215 73.01 -4.01 12.41
CA ALA A 215 72.15 -5.02 13.03
C ALA A 215 71.27 -4.43 14.16
N ALA A 216 71.87 -3.64 15.05
CA ALA A 216 71.16 -3.04 16.18
C ALA A 216 70.07 -2.04 15.74
N LEU A 217 70.34 -1.25 14.69
CA LEU A 217 69.34 -0.35 14.11
C LEU A 217 68.19 -1.15 13.47
N GLY A 218 68.50 -2.28 12.84
CA GLY A 218 67.50 -3.18 12.26
C GLY A 218 66.54 -3.80 13.26
N GLU A 219 67.05 -4.18 14.43
CA GLU A 219 66.27 -4.71 15.56
C GLU A 219 65.41 -3.61 16.20
N ASP A 220 65.96 -2.41 16.41
CA ASP A 220 65.22 -1.27 16.95
C ASP A 220 64.01 -0.91 16.07
N LEU A 221 64.22 -0.83 14.76
CA LEU A 221 63.17 -0.57 13.79
C LEU A 221 62.13 -1.70 13.72
N ALA A 222 62.57 -2.97 13.80
CA ALA A 222 61.64 -4.10 13.81
C ALA A 222 60.75 -4.10 15.07
N ARG A 223 61.34 -3.80 16.24
CA ARG A 223 60.59 -3.65 17.49
C ARG A 223 59.58 -2.52 17.39
N PHE A 224 59.95 -1.39 16.77
CA PHE A 224 59.02 -0.29 16.60
C PHE A 224 57.88 -0.61 15.62
N GLU A 225 58.15 -1.36 14.55
CA GLU A 225 57.10 -1.89 13.66
C GLU A 225 56.11 -2.81 14.41
N GLU A 226 56.62 -3.64 15.34
CA GLU A 226 55.80 -4.53 16.19
C GLU A 226 55.03 -3.73 17.26
N GLU A 227 55.62 -2.69 17.86
CA GLU A 227 54.94 -1.79 18.81
C GLU A 227 53.77 -1.02 18.18
N ILE A 228 53.89 -0.65 16.90
CA ILE A 228 52.83 0.03 16.14
C ILE A 228 51.78 -0.96 15.61
N ASP A 229 52.11 -2.26 15.57
CA ASP A 229 51.30 -3.30 14.95
C ASP A 229 50.99 -2.98 13.47
N VAL A 230 52.08 -2.82 12.69
CA VAL A 230 51.99 -2.46 11.28
C VAL A 230 51.21 -3.49 10.47
N GLU A 231 51.29 -4.78 10.84
CA GLU A 231 50.58 -5.88 10.16
C GLU A 231 49.06 -5.74 10.34
N TYR A 232 48.58 -5.43 11.55
CA TYR A 232 47.17 -5.11 11.78
C TYR A 232 46.71 -3.91 10.96
N LEU A 233 47.51 -2.84 10.91
CA LEU A 233 47.15 -1.64 10.15
C LEU A 233 47.12 -1.88 8.62
N GLU A 234 48.02 -2.73 8.12
CA GLU A 234 48.06 -3.16 6.72
C GLU A 234 46.80 -3.93 6.31
N GLU A 235 46.21 -4.71 7.22
CA GLU A 235 45.00 -5.50 6.96
C GLU A 235 43.70 -4.71 7.22
N GLU A 236 43.60 -4.02 8.35
CA GLU A 236 42.32 -3.46 8.84
C GLU A 236 42.00 -2.09 8.25
N VAL A 237 43.00 -1.24 7.97
CA VAL A 237 42.74 0.10 7.43
C VAL A 237 42.13 0.05 6.02
N PRO A 238 42.62 -0.78 5.08
CA PRO A 238 41.97 -0.96 3.78
C PRO A 238 40.52 -1.44 3.90
N ALA A 239 40.26 -2.43 4.76
CA ALA A 239 38.92 -2.95 5.01
C ALA A 239 37.97 -1.88 5.57
N ALA A 240 38.47 -1.01 6.48
CA ALA A 240 37.69 0.10 7.02
C ALA A 240 37.31 1.12 5.93
N PHE A 241 38.20 1.39 4.96
CA PHE A 241 37.85 2.24 3.82
C PHE A 241 36.74 1.62 2.96
N ASP A 242 36.78 0.30 2.71
CA ASP A 242 35.74 -0.41 1.94
C ASP A 242 34.38 -0.32 2.63
N GLN A 243 34.33 -0.68 3.91
CA GLN A 243 33.09 -0.61 4.69
C GLN A 243 32.48 0.80 4.75
N THR A 244 33.33 1.82 4.85
CA THR A 244 32.86 3.21 4.90
C THR A 244 32.36 3.66 3.53
N GLN A 245 33.05 3.29 2.46
CA GLN A 245 32.64 3.61 1.10
C GLN A 245 31.29 2.97 0.75
N ASP A 246 31.09 1.70 1.11
CA ASP A 246 29.79 1.02 0.95
C ASP A 246 28.67 1.72 1.75
N GLY A 247 29.00 2.25 2.93
CA GLY A 247 28.08 3.09 3.70
C GLY A 247 27.68 4.36 2.93
N VAL A 248 28.65 5.04 2.33
CA VAL A 248 28.44 6.25 1.53
C VAL A 248 27.57 5.98 0.30
N ASP A 249 27.84 4.89 -0.40
CA ASP A 249 27.14 4.53 -1.62
C ASP A 249 25.69 4.11 -1.33
N ARG A 250 25.45 3.39 -0.23
CA ARG A 250 24.08 3.08 0.24
C ARG A 250 23.27 4.32 0.56
N VAL A 251 23.83 5.28 1.29
CA VAL A 251 23.11 6.53 1.62
C VAL A 251 22.82 7.31 0.34
N THR A 252 23.79 7.41 -0.57
CA THR A 252 23.60 8.07 -1.86
C THR A 252 22.50 7.40 -2.69
N GLY A 253 22.46 6.06 -2.74
CA GLY A 253 21.42 5.30 -3.40
C GLY A 253 20.02 5.51 -2.80
N LEU A 254 19.89 5.49 -1.47
CA LEU A 254 18.63 5.77 -0.77
C LEU A 254 18.09 7.17 -1.11
N VAL A 255 18.98 8.15 -1.15
CA VAL A 255 18.65 9.55 -1.43
C VAL A 255 18.31 9.76 -2.91
N GLN A 256 18.99 9.08 -3.83
CA GLN A 256 18.63 9.07 -5.25
C GLN A 256 17.25 8.43 -5.49
N GLY A 257 16.94 7.34 -4.79
CA GLY A 257 15.60 6.73 -4.81
C GLY A 257 14.52 7.73 -4.36
N LEU A 258 14.78 8.50 -3.31
CA LEU A 258 13.91 9.57 -2.81
C LEU A 258 13.69 10.68 -3.87
N LYS A 259 14.75 11.05 -4.60
CA LYS A 259 14.68 12.02 -5.70
C LYS A 259 13.79 11.54 -6.85
N GLY A 260 13.75 10.24 -7.13
CA GLY A 260 12.83 9.64 -8.11
C GLY A 260 11.36 9.75 -7.72
N PHE A 261 11.04 9.78 -6.41
CA PHE A 261 9.69 10.06 -5.92
C PHE A 261 9.34 11.56 -5.94
N ALA A 262 10.36 12.42 -5.77
CA ALA A 262 10.23 13.88 -5.73
C ALA A 262 10.07 14.52 -7.11
N HIS A 263 10.86 14.03 -8.06
CA HIS A 263 10.84 14.44 -9.47
C HIS A 263 10.02 13.46 -10.31
N ALA A 264 8.84 13.07 -9.83
CA ALA A 264 7.72 12.86 -10.75
C ALA A 264 7.30 14.25 -11.24
N ASP A 265 8.18 14.89 -12.03
CA ASP A 265 7.88 16.13 -12.72
C ASP A 265 6.86 15.75 -13.81
N ARG A 266 5.59 15.65 -13.40
CA ARG A 266 4.41 15.38 -14.26
C ARG A 266 4.24 16.45 -15.35
N SER A 267 5.17 17.41 -15.45
CA SER A 267 5.24 18.45 -16.46
C SER A 267 5.98 18.03 -17.74
N GLN A 268 6.78 16.95 -17.74
CA GLN A 268 7.32 16.42 -18.99
C GLN A 268 6.24 15.63 -19.71
N ALA A 269 5.95 15.97 -20.97
CA ALA A 269 5.02 15.19 -21.78
C ALA A 269 5.50 13.74 -21.91
N LYS A 270 4.55 12.80 -21.99
CA LYS A 270 4.86 11.42 -22.37
C LYS A 270 5.49 11.42 -23.76
N GLN A 271 6.48 10.56 -23.94
CA GLN A 271 7.22 10.40 -25.17
C GLN A 271 7.01 8.99 -25.72
N ASP A 272 7.12 8.84 -27.02
CA ASP A 272 7.22 7.52 -27.65
C ASP A 272 8.46 6.81 -27.10
N THR A 273 8.20 5.71 -26.38
CA THR A 273 9.17 5.05 -25.53
C THR A 273 9.29 3.60 -25.91
N ASP A 274 10.53 3.19 -26.23
CA ASP A 274 10.92 1.79 -26.35
C ASP A 274 11.40 1.27 -25.00
N ILE A 275 10.65 0.33 -24.43
CA ILE A 275 10.93 -0.24 -23.11
C ILE A 275 12.16 -1.15 -23.15
N ASN A 276 12.36 -1.89 -24.23
CA ASN A 276 13.53 -2.77 -24.36
C ASN A 276 14.81 -1.93 -24.38
N ALA A 277 14.82 -0.82 -25.13
CA ALA A 277 15.95 0.10 -25.16
C ALA A 277 16.26 0.71 -23.79
N ILE A 278 15.24 1.02 -22.97
CA ILE A 278 15.45 1.50 -21.60
C ILE A 278 16.07 0.41 -20.73
N ILE A 279 15.53 -0.81 -20.76
CA ILE A 279 16.06 -1.94 -19.98
C ILE A 279 17.53 -2.16 -20.31
N GLU A 280 17.87 -2.24 -21.59
CA GLU A 280 19.25 -2.44 -22.05
C GLU A 280 20.18 -1.34 -21.57
N ASN A 281 19.80 -0.07 -21.75
CA ASN A 281 20.62 1.07 -21.29
C ASN A 281 20.80 1.07 -19.77
N THR A 282 19.74 0.81 -19.01
CA THR A 282 19.81 0.74 -17.55
C THR A 282 20.71 -0.40 -17.07
N LEU A 283 20.67 -1.56 -17.73
CA LEU A 283 21.55 -2.70 -17.43
C LEU A 283 23.02 -2.39 -17.71
N VAL A 284 23.32 -1.62 -18.76
CA VAL A 284 24.68 -1.16 -19.05
C VAL A 284 25.20 -0.23 -17.95
N VAL A 285 24.39 0.73 -17.52
CA VAL A 285 24.79 1.73 -16.50
C VAL A 285 24.95 1.07 -15.12
N SER A 286 24.06 0.14 -14.76
CA SER A 286 24.10 -0.57 -13.47
C SER A 286 25.07 -1.76 -13.45
N ARG A 287 25.84 -1.98 -14.52
CA ARG A 287 26.72 -3.15 -14.65
C ARG A 287 27.71 -3.29 -13.50
N ASN A 288 28.24 -2.19 -12.97
CA ASN A 288 29.19 -2.26 -11.85
C ASN A 288 28.58 -2.83 -10.57
N GLU A 289 27.28 -2.68 -10.37
CA GLU A 289 26.56 -3.13 -9.18
C GLU A 289 26.42 -4.66 -9.15
N TYR A 290 26.09 -5.27 -10.29
CA TYR A 290 25.85 -6.72 -10.34
C TYR A 290 27.02 -7.53 -10.92
N LYS A 291 28.03 -6.93 -11.59
CA LYS A 291 29.07 -7.69 -12.33
C LYS A 291 30.01 -8.55 -11.47
N TYR A 292 29.92 -8.48 -10.15
CA TYR A 292 30.69 -9.34 -9.25
C TYR A 292 29.81 -10.31 -8.47
N VAL A 293 28.51 -10.01 -8.35
CA VAL A 293 27.58 -10.74 -7.50
C VAL A 293 26.56 -11.56 -8.29
N ALA A 294 26.24 -11.17 -9.53
CA ALA A 294 25.24 -11.85 -10.34
C ALA A 294 25.54 -11.82 -11.85
N GLU A 295 24.94 -12.76 -12.58
CA GLU A 295 24.75 -12.70 -14.03
C GLU A 295 23.34 -12.22 -14.36
N VAL A 296 23.21 -11.36 -15.37
CA VAL A 296 21.91 -10.87 -15.84
C VAL A 296 21.53 -11.60 -17.12
N GLU A 297 20.35 -12.23 -17.14
CA GLU A 297 19.77 -12.90 -18.30
C GLU A 297 18.51 -12.15 -18.73
N THR A 298 18.51 -11.55 -19.93
CA THR A 298 17.34 -10.82 -20.44
C THR A 298 16.48 -11.72 -21.33
N ARG A 299 15.17 -11.73 -21.07
CA ARG A 299 14.16 -12.41 -21.91
C ARG A 299 13.12 -11.39 -22.41
N LEU A 300 13.56 -10.51 -23.29
CA LEU A 300 12.73 -9.44 -23.81
C LEU A 300 11.84 -9.95 -24.95
N GLY A 301 10.54 -9.67 -24.85
CA GLY A 301 9.60 -9.88 -25.94
C GLY A 301 9.63 -8.72 -26.94
N ASP A 302 8.98 -8.89 -28.08
CA ASP A 302 8.71 -7.78 -29.00
C ASP A 302 7.59 -6.90 -28.40
N LEU A 303 7.95 -5.70 -27.97
CA LEU A 303 7.06 -4.78 -27.27
C LEU A 303 6.75 -3.57 -28.17
N PRO A 304 5.49 -3.13 -28.23
CA PRO A 304 5.14 -1.92 -28.95
C PRO A 304 5.74 -0.68 -28.28
N ILE A 305 6.02 0.35 -29.09
CA ILE A 305 6.34 1.69 -28.57
C ILE A 305 5.13 2.22 -27.80
N ILE A 306 5.37 2.70 -26.58
CA ILE A 306 4.32 3.25 -25.71
C ILE A 306 4.60 4.70 -25.33
N GLN A 307 3.54 5.43 -25.01
CA GLN A 307 3.63 6.78 -24.46
C GLN A 307 3.94 6.73 -22.96
N ALA A 308 5.18 7.04 -22.59
CA ALA A 308 5.65 6.96 -21.21
C ALA A 308 6.70 8.05 -20.87
N HIS A 309 7.15 8.08 -19.62
CA HIS A 309 8.29 8.88 -19.17
C HIS A 309 9.51 7.97 -19.10
N PRO A 310 10.48 8.10 -20.03
CA PRO A 310 11.63 7.20 -20.08
C PRO A 310 12.46 7.18 -18.80
N GLY A 311 12.65 8.35 -18.17
CA GLY A 311 13.43 8.51 -16.94
C GLY A 311 12.82 7.73 -15.76
N ASP A 312 11.50 7.83 -15.57
CA ASP A 312 10.80 7.14 -14.47
C ASP A 312 10.91 5.62 -14.61
N ILE A 313 10.71 5.11 -15.82
CA ILE A 313 10.83 3.68 -16.11
C ILE A 313 12.26 3.20 -15.89
N GLY A 314 13.25 3.97 -16.39
CA GLY A 314 14.66 3.68 -16.18
C GLY A 314 15.03 3.62 -14.70
N GLN A 315 14.50 4.54 -13.88
CA GLN A 315 14.75 4.57 -12.44
C GLN A 315 14.14 3.36 -11.73
N VAL A 316 12.92 2.94 -12.09
CA VAL A 316 12.30 1.74 -11.52
C VAL A 316 13.15 0.51 -11.83
N ILE A 317 13.57 0.34 -13.09
CA ILE A 317 14.42 -0.78 -13.50
C ILE A 317 15.75 -0.75 -12.75
N LEU A 318 16.39 0.43 -12.64
CA LEU A 318 17.65 0.59 -11.93
C LEU A 318 17.51 0.14 -10.47
N ASN A 319 16.48 0.63 -9.77
CA ASN A 319 16.24 0.28 -8.38
C ASN A 319 16.00 -1.23 -8.20
N LEU A 320 15.27 -1.88 -9.12
CA LEU A 320 15.04 -3.32 -9.06
C LEU A 320 16.35 -4.11 -9.23
N VAL A 321 17.18 -3.72 -10.20
CA VAL A 321 18.47 -4.38 -10.48
C VAL A 321 19.43 -4.21 -9.30
N VAL A 322 19.55 -3.00 -8.76
CA VAL A 322 20.41 -2.71 -7.59
C VAL A 322 19.93 -3.50 -6.36
N ASN A 323 18.63 -3.49 -6.08
CA ASN A 323 18.08 -4.23 -4.94
C ASN A 323 18.28 -5.74 -5.08
N ALA A 324 18.14 -6.28 -6.29
CA ALA A 324 18.42 -7.69 -6.56
C ALA A 324 19.91 -8.01 -6.36
N ALA A 325 20.81 -7.15 -6.83
CA ALA A 325 22.25 -7.31 -6.65
C ALA A 325 22.64 -7.33 -5.16
N HIS A 326 22.14 -6.38 -4.37
CA HIS A 326 22.38 -6.33 -2.93
C HIS A 326 21.84 -7.57 -2.21
N ALA A 327 20.60 -7.99 -2.52
CA ALA A 327 20.01 -9.17 -1.90
C ALA A 327 20.80 -10.45 -2.21
N ILE A 328 21.38 -10.55 -3.42
CA ILE A 328 22.25 -11.66 -3.80
C ILE A 328 23.59 -11.57 -3.07
N ALA A 329 24.19 -10.38 -2.97
CA ALA A 329 25.44 -10.15 -2.26
C ALA A 329 25.36 -10.59 -0.79
N ASP A 330 24.31 -10.16 -0.08
CA ASP A 330 24.05 -10.50 1.33
C ASP A 330 23.96 -12.02 1.59
N ILE A 331 23.52 -12.79 0.59
CA ILE A 331 23.39 -14.25 0.67
C ILE A 331 24.71 -14.94 0.31
N SER A 332 25.41 -14.43 -0.71
CA SER A 332 26.69 -15.00 -1.17
C SER A 332 27.77 -14.87 -0.10
N GLU A 333 27.84 -13.73 0.60
CA GLU A 333 28.78 -13.53 1.74
C GLU A 333 28.55 -14.53 2.88
N LYS A 334 27.29 -14.95 3.11
CA LYS A 334 26.95 -15.88 4.19
C LYS A 334 27.21 -17.35 3.85
N ASN A 335 27.16 -17.71 2.56
CA ASN A 335 27.13 -19.11 2.13
C ASN A 335 28.32 -19.52 1.23
N GLY A 336 29.21 -18.59 0.84
CA GLY A 336 30.37 -18.89 -0.01
C GLY A 336 30.02 -19.43 -1.40
N GLN A 337 28.86 -19.04 -1.95
CA GLN A 337 28.31 -19.54 -3.21
C GLN A 337 28.73 -18.69 -4.42
N ASP A 338 28.80 -19.34 -5.60
CA ASP A 338 28.96 -18.73 -6.93
C ASP A 338 27.92 -17.62 -7.21
N ARG A 339 28.25 -16.76 -8.18
CA ARG A 339 27.44 -15.61 -8.61
C ARG A 339 25.96 -15.99 -8.82
N GLY A 340 25.05 -15.19 -8.27
CA GLY A 340 23.61 -15.36 -8.44
C GLY A 340 23.12 -15.00 -9.84
N ARG A 341 21.81 -15.05 -10.06
CA ARG A 341 21.21 -14.69 -11.36
C ARG A 341 20.06 -13.70 -11.18
N ILE A 342 20.08 -12.65 -11.98
CA ILE A 342 18.98 -11.68 -12.14
C ILE A 342 18.34 -11.96 -13.51
N THR A 343 17.02 -12.17 -13.55
CA THR A 343 16.28 -12.56 -14.76
C THR A 343 15.12 -11.64 -15.04
#